data_AF-A0A370NAV6-F1
#
_entry.id   AF-A0A370NAV6-F1
#
_cell.length_a   1.000
_cell.length_b   1.000
_cell.length_c   1.000
_cell.angle_alpha   90.00
_cell.angle_beta   90.00
_cell.angle_gamma   90.00
#
_symmetry.space_group_name_H-M   'P 1'
#
loop_
_entity.id
_entity.type
_entity.pdbx_description
1 polymer ?
#
loop_
_entity_poly.entity_id
_entity_poly.type
_entity_poly.pdbx_seq_one_letter_code
_entity_poly.pdbx_strand_id
1 'polypeptide(L)'
;MTTQSKRAAVFASGTTAVELDPVTTSREHDLLIEKTLPSAFAEADLTGWLRERGVDTPTVRGFTSNNCGKSTVRDAVRSGFRVEFLADAAGAFAHANRAGASIAEES
;
A
#
# COMPACT_ATOMS: atom_id res chain seq x y z
N MET A 1 -18.11 -0.17 -30.10
CA MET A 1 -18.58 0.25 -28.76
C MET A 1 -17.57 -0.25 -27.74
N THR A 2 -16.59 0.58 -27.38
CA THR A 2 -15.63 0.24 -26.33
C THR A 2 -16.03 1.04 -25.11
N THR A 3 -16.65 0.39 -24.13
CA THR A 3 -17.00 1.01 -22.85
C THR A 3 -15.71 1.38 -22.14
N GLN A 4 -15.30 2.64 -22.27
CA GLN A 4 -14.19 3.19 -21.50
C GLN A 4 -14.64 3.24 -20.04
N SER A 5 -14.13 2.30 -19.24
CA SER A 5 -14.26 2.36 -17.79
C SER A 5 -13.71 3.70 -17.31
N LYS A 6 -14.56 4.49 -16.66
CA LYS A 6 -14.25 5.79 -16.08
C LYS A 6 -13.10 5.57 -15.08
N ARG A 7 -11.85 5.89 -15.46
CA ARG A 7 -10.73 5.88 -14.52
C ARG A 7 -11.13 6.77 -13.34
N ALA A 8 -11.14 6.21 -12.14
CA ALA A 8 -11.49 6.97 -10.94
C ALA A 8 -10.50 8.14 -10.82
N ALA A 9 -11.00 9.34 -10.57
CA ALA A 9 -10.20 10.56 -10.41
C ALA A 9 -9.40 10.61 -9.08
N VAL A 10 -9.31 9.48 -8.38
CA VAL A 10 -8.68 9.38 -7.05
C VAL A 10 -7.20 9.05 -7.25
N PHE A 11 -6.33 9.77 -6.55
CA PHE A 11 -4.87 9.71 -6.65
C PHE A 11 -4.28 10.19 -8.00
N ALA A 12 -4.86 11.24 -8.60
CA ALA A 12 -4.31 11.85 -9.80
C ALA A 12 -3.01 12.64 -9.50
N SER A 13 -1.93 12.34 -10.22
CA SER A 13 -0.64 13.02 -10.07
C SER A 13 -0.76 14.54 -10.26
N GLY A 14 0.01 15.31 -9.49
CA GLY A 14 0.01 16.78 -9.53
C GLY A 14 -1.21 17.44 -8.87
N THR A 15 -2.05 16.66 -8.18
CA THR A 15 -3.14 17.20 -7.37
C THR A 15 -2.82 17.05 -5.88
N THR A 16 -3.46 17.86 -5.03
CA THR A 16 -3.33 17.71 -3.57
C THR A 16 -3.86 16.36 -3.06
N ALA A 17 -4.65 15.63 -3.86
CA ALA A 17 -5.18 14.32 -3.51
C ALA A 17 -4.13 13.19 -3.50
N VAL A 18 -2.89 13.47 -3.94
CA VAL A 18 -1.75 12.54 -3.83
C VAL A 18 -0.72 12.99 -2.80
N GLU A 19 -0.92 14.14 -2.15
CA GLU A 19 -0.01 14.60 -1.11
C GLU A 19 -0.07 13.69 0.12
N LEU A 20 1.10 13.42 0.69
CA LEU A 20 1.21 12.67 1.93
C LEU A 20 0.71 13.50 3.10
N ASP A 21 0.06 12.83 4.06
CA ASP A 21 -0.40 13.46 5.30
C ASP A 21 0.77 14.15 6.06
N PRO A 22 0.54 15.32 6.69
CA PRO A 22 1.56 16.07 7.42
C PRO A 22 2.34 15.26 8.47
N VAL A 23 1.72 14.27 9.14
CA VAL A 23 2.41 13.42 10.11
C VAL A 23 3.46 12.56 9.41
N THR A 24 3.18 12.10 8.20
CA THR A 24 4.13 11.33 7.38
C THR A 24 5.25 12.22 6.85
N THR A 25 4.93 13.41 6.33
CA THR A 25 5.94 14.33 5.76
C THR A 25 6.79 15.04 6.82
N SER A 26 6.32 15.13 8.07
CA SER A 26 7.09 15.70 9.18
C SER A 26 8.28 14.83 9.64
N ARG A 27 8.39 13.59 9.14
CA ARG A 27 9.42 12.63 9.53
C ARG A 27 10.39 12.39 8.37
N GLU A 28 11.65 12.18 8.70
CA GLU A 28 12.65 11.73 7.73
C GLU A 28 12.32 10.32 7.22
N HIS A 29 12.63 10.05 5.96
CA HIS A 29 12.48 8.75 5.32
C HIS A 29 13.75 8.38 4.55
N ASP A 30 14.20 7.14 4.69
CA ASP A 30 15.38 6.63 3.97
C ASP A 30 15.09 6.34 2.48
N LEU A 31 13.82 6.10 2.15
CA LEU A 31 13.35 5.77 0.82
C LEU A 31 11.90 6.22 0.64
N LEU A 32 11.65 6.94 -0.45
CA LEU A 32 10.31 7.28 -0.92
C LEU A 32 10.07 6.60 -2.28
N ILE A 33 9.01 5.81 -2.36
CA ILE A 33 8.59 5.13 -3.59
C ILE A 33 7.23 5.65 -4.01
N GLU A 34 7.14 6.20 -5.22
CA GLU A 34 5.87 6.36 -5.93
C GLU A 34 5.53 5.06 -6.65
N LYS A 35 4.28 4.59 -6.51
CA LYS A 35 3.81 3.34 -7.11
C LYS A 35 2.47 3.53 -7.79
N THR A 36 2.26 2.87 -8.92
CA THR A 36 0.99 2.88 -9.65
C THR A 36 0.18 1.59 -9.44
N LEU A 37 0.83 0.55 -8.91
CA LEU A 37 0.20 -0.71 -8.53
C LEU A 37 -0.04 -0.84 -7.01
N PRO A 38 -0.95 -1.74 -6.57
CA PRO A 38 -1.24 -1.94 -5.15
C PRO A 38 -0.02 -2.34 -4.33
N SER A 39 0.82 -3.24 -4.85
CA SER A 39 2.00 -3.76 -4.16
C SER A 39 3.20 -2.84 -4.30
N ALA A 40 3.89 -2.57 -3.19
CA ALA A 40 5.16 -1.81 -3.22
C ALA A 40 6.31 -2.60 -3.87
N PHE A 41 6.17 -3.91 -4.02
CA PHE A 41 7.16 -4.80 -4.65
C PHE A 41 6.97 -4.95 -6.18
N ALA A 42 5.94 -4.34 -6.76
CA ALA A 42 5.57 -4.61 -8.14
C ALA A 42 6.38 -3.82 -9.19
N GLU A 43 6.81 -2.60 -8.87
CA GLU A 43 7.39 -1.68 -9.86
C GLU A 43 8.73 -1.08 -9.43
N ALA A 44 8.92 -0.85 -8.13
CA ALA A 44 10.18 -0.39 -7.58
C ALA A 44 11.05 -1.56 -7.14
N ASP A 45 12.38 -1.42 -7.22
CA ASP A 45 13.31 -2.40 -6.66
C ASP A 45 13.44 -2.30 -5.13
N LEU A 46 12.29 -2.41 -4.46
CA LEU A 46 12.23 -2.48 -3.01
C LEU A 46 12.91 -3.76 -2.48
N THR A 47 12.91 -4.84 -3.27
CA THR A 47 13.55 -6.12 -2.89
C THR A 47 15.06 -5.95 -2.77
N GLY A 48 15.72 -5.39 -3.80
CA GLY A 48 17.15 -5.12 -3.79
C GLY A 48 17.50 -4.16 -2.65
N TRP A 49 16.77 -3.05 -2.54
CA TRP A 49 17.02 -2.02 -1.52
C TRP A 49 16.97 -2.57 -0.08
N LEU A 50 15.99 -3.43 0.22
CA LEU A 50 15.85 -4.07 1.54
C LEU A 50 17.00 -5.06 1.80
N ARG A 51 17.38 -5.86 0.80
CA ARG A 51 18.44 -6.87 0.93
C ARG A 51 19.82 -6.25 1.09
N GLU A 52 20.10 -5.17 0.37
CA GLU A 52 21.34 -4.39 0.54
C GLU A 52 21.53 -3.88 1.96
N ARG A 53 20.42 -3.69 2.70
CA ARG A 53 20.39 -3.25 4.10
C ARG A 53 20.29 -4.40 5.09
N GLY A 54 20.35 -5.65 4.63
CA GLY A 54 20.25 -6.83 5.47
C GLY A 54 18.87 -7.02 6.10
N VAL A 55 17.81 -6.41 5.54
CA VAL A 55 16.45 -6.58 6.05
C VAL A 55 15.91 -7.94 5.62
N ASP A 56 15.44 -8.74 6.59
CA ASP A 56 14.76 -10.02 6.34
C ASP A 56 13.27 -10.03 6.71
N THR A 57 12.85 -9.07 7.56
CA THR A 57 11.49 -8.97 8.12
C THR A 57 10.99 -7.51 8.05
N PRO A 58 10.50 -7.04 6.89
CA PRO A 58 9.82 -5.75 6.82
C PRO A 58 8.51 -5.76 7.62
N THR A 59 8.27 -4.67 8.35
CA THR A 59 6.99 -4.38 9.00
C THR A 59 6.14 -3.49 8.10
N VAL A 60 4.90 -3.91 7.82
CA VAL A 60 3.97 -3.21 6.93
C VAL A 60 2.87 -2.52 7.73
N ARG A 61 2.62 -1.23 7.44
CA ARG A 61 1.56 -0.39 8.00
C ARG A 61 0.98 0.55 6.94
N GLY A 62 -0.15 1.20 7.23
CA GLY A 62 -0.76 2.21 6.36
C GLY A 62 -2.05 1.75 5.66
N PHE A 63 -2.45 2.47 4.61
CA PHE A 63 -3.77 2.36 3.99
C PHE A 63 -3.71 2.05 2.48
N THR A 64 -4.67 1.30 1.91
CA THR A 64 -5.70 0.50 2.60
C THR A 64 -5.20 -0.92 2.88
N SER A 65 -5.48 -1.43 4.09
CA SER A 65 -5.05 -2.75 4.54
C SER A 65 -5.53 -3.87 3.61
N ASN A 66 -6.77 -3.80 3.14
CA ASN A 66 -7.39 -4.81 2.29
C ASN A 66 -6.90 -4.83 0.83
N ASN A 67 -6.17 -3.80 0.37
CA ASN A 67 -5.69 -3.70 -1.00
C ASN A 67 -4.16 -3.57 -1.04
N CYS A 68 -3.63 -2.37 -0.74
CA CYS A 68 -2.20 -2.09 -0.80
C CYS A 68 -1.42 -2.89 0.26
N GLY A 69 -1.94 -2.97 1.49
CA GLY A 69 -1.33 -3.72 2.58
C GLY A 69 -1.20 -5.21 2.24
N LYS A 70 -2.32 -5.90 1.99
CA LYS A 70 -2.35 -7.32 1.62
C LYS A 70 -1.54 -7.65 0.36
N SER A 71 -1.59 -6.81 -0.67
CA SER A 71 -0.83 -7.05 -1.90
C SER A 71 0.69 -6.98 -1.63
N THR A 72 1.11 -5.97 -0.87
CA THR A 72 2.52 -5.80 -0.46
C THR A 72 3.01 -6.96 0.40
N VAL A 73 2.23 -7.36 1.42
CA VAL A 73 2.57 -8.50 2.29
C VAL A 73 2.71 -9.78 1.46
N ARG A 74 1.74 -10.07 0.58
CA ARG A 74 1.77 -11.28 -0.26
C ARG A 74 3.01 -11.33 -1.14
N ASP A 75 3.35 -10.21 -1.77
CA ASP A 75 4.49 -10.17 -2.69
C ASP A 75 5.82 -10.18 -1.93
N ALA A 76 5.91 -9.55 -0.75
CA ALA A 76 7.07 -9.67 0.14
C ALA A 76 7.33 -11.13 0.55
N VAL A 77 6.29 -11.87 0.96
CA VAL A 77 6.40 -13.30 1.31
C VAL A 77 6.86 -14.11 0.10
N ARG A 78 6.34 -13.83 -1.11
CA ARG A 78 6.77 -14.49 -2.35
C ARG A 78 8.24 -14.19 -2.70
N SER A 79 8.72 -13.01 -2.34
CA SER A 79 10.13 -12.61 -2.48
C SER A 79 11.06 -13.18 -1.41
N GLY A 80 10.53 -14.01 -0.49
CA GLY A 80 11.29 -14.73 0.53
C GLY A 80 11.47 -13.98 1.85
N PHE A 81 10.74 -12.89 2.08
CA PHE A 81 10.77 -12.15 3.35
C PHE A 81 9.80 -12.77 4.37
N ARG A 82 10.16 -12.67 5.66
CA ARG A 82 9.16 -12.72 6.73
C ARG A 82 8.45 -11.36 6.75
N VAL A 83 7.22 -11.28 7.27
CA VAL A 83 6.50 -10.00 7.28
C VAL A 83 5.72 -9.86 8.58
N GLU A 84 5.82 -8.69 9.19
CA GLU A 84 4.95 -8.26 10.28
C GLU A 84 3.93 -7.26 9.74
N PHE A 85 2.68 -7.36 10.16
CA PHE A 85 1.63 -6.41 9.77
C PHE A 85 1.05 -5.75 11.02
N LEU A 86 1.20 -4.43 11.13
CA LEU A 86 0.71 -3.66 12.26
C LEU A 86 -0.75 -3.29 12.05
N ALA A 87 -1.65 -4.07 12.64
CA ALA A 87 -3.10 -3.92 12.49
C ALA A 87 -3.63 -2.62 13.11
N ASP A 88 -3.02 -2.15 14.21
CA ASP A 88 -3.33 -0.89 14.89
C ASP A 88 -2.85 0.35 14.12
N ALA A 89 -1.95 0.16 13.16
CA ALA A 89 -1.42 1.21 12.29
C ALA A 89 -1.86 1.06 10.83
N ALA A 90 -2.92 0.29 10.57
CA ALA A 90 -3.49 0.05 9.26
C ALA A 90 -5.02 0.13 9.29
N GLY A 91 -5.63 0.49 8.15
CA GLY A 91 -7.09 0.54 8.05
C GLY A 91 -7.60 0.40 6.63
N ALA A 92 -8.91 0.18 6.48
CA ALA A 92 -9.57 0.05 5.19
C ALA A 92 -10.95 0.70 5.20
N PHE A 93 -11.37 1.20 4.04
CA PHE A 93 -12.73 1.69 3.86
C PHE A 93 -13.73 0.52 3.79
N ALA A 94 -14.91 0.74 4.36
CA ALA A 94 -16.05 -0.15 4.17
C ALA A 94 -16.39 -0.25 2.67
N HIS A 95 -16.70 -1.44 2.19
CA HIS A 95 -17.11 -1.64 0.81
C HIS A 95 -18.14 -2.77 0.73
N ALA A 96 -19.11 -2.65 -0.17
CA ALA A 96 -20.04 -3.72 -0.51
C ALA A 96 -19.88 -4.15 -1.97
N ASN A 97 -19.96 -5.45 -2.23
CA ASN A 97 -20.09 -6.02 -3.57
C ASN A 97 -21.08 -7.20 -3.54
N ARG A 98 -21.22 -7.91 -4.67
CA ARG A 98 -22.10 -9.09 -4.76
C ARG A 98 -21.74 -10.20 -3.76
N ALA A 99 -20.49 -10.29 -3.33
CA ALA A 99 -20.03 -11.29 -2.37
C ALA A 99 -20.29 -10.91 -0.90
N GLY A 100 -20.75 -9.68 -0.62
CA GLY A 100 -21.07 -9.22 0.72
C GLY A 100 -20.57 -7.80 0.99
N ALA A 101 -20.71 -7.35 2.24
CA ALA A 101 -20.22 -6.06 2.71
C ALA A 101 -19.11 -6.28 3.76
N SER A 102 -18.04 -5.51 3.65
CA SER A 102 -17.07 -5.33 4.73
C SER A 102 -17.37 -4.02 5.45
N ILE A 103 -17.45 -4.08 6.76
CA ILE A 103 -17.43 -2.88 7.61
C ILE A 103 -15.99 -2.36 7.68
N ALA A 104 -15.82 -1.06 7.89
CA ALA A 104 -14.52 -0.52 8.26
C ALA A 104 -14.17 -1.09 9.64
N GLU A 105 -12.99 -1.69 9.78
CA GLU A 105 -12.49 -2.03 11.11
C GLU A 105 -11.89 -0.76 11.71
N GLU A 106 -12.41 -0.37 12.87
CA GLU A 106 -11.91 0.75 13.67
C GLU A 106 -10.81 0.19 14.58
N SER A 107 -9.57 0.66 14.37
CA SER A 107 -8.40 0.36 15.21
C SER A 107 -8.13 1.54 16.14
#